data_AF-A0A6I6W547-F1
#
_entry.id   AF-A0A6I6W547-F1
#
_cell.length_a   1.000
_cell.length_b   1.000
_cell.length_c   1.000
_cell.angle_alpha   90.00
_cell.angle_beta   90.00
_cell.angle_gamma   90.00
#
_symmetry.space_group_name_H-M   'P 1'
#
loop_
_entity.id
_entity.type
_entity.pdbx_description
1 polymer ?
#
loop_
_entity_poly.entity_id
_entity_poly.type
_entity_poly.pdbx_seq_one_letter_code
_entity_poly.pdbx_strand_id
1 'polypeptide(L)'
;MLQEIIESFSGGVYRFTTSQLIDHVTDKIIKRIGVPAIDGISSVKGSLSVAHFLFRCGFIAARDEADVTGLGFVRHEERPNLLTSNINLDDGMSWEVHPSYRDVLRIHKM
;
A
#
# COMPACT_ATOMS: atom_id res chain seq x y z
N MET A 1 -4.75 5.09 15.93
CA MET A 1 -4.51 3.91 15.06
C MET A 1 -4.65 4.23 13.58
N LEU A 2 -5.85 4.46 13.02
CA LEU A 2 -6.00 4.73 11.57
C LEU A 2 -5.28 6.02 11.13
N GLN A 3 -5.44 7.11 11.88
CA GLN A 3 -4.75 8.37 11.58
C GLN A 3 -3.22 8.18 11.52
N GLU A 4 -2.64 7.42 12.45
CA GLU A 4 -1.19 7.18 12.50
C GLU A 4 -0.69 6.35 11.30
N ILE A 5 -1.51 5.42 10.81
CA ILE A 5 -1.23 4.66 9.59
C ILE A 5 -1.20 5.60 8.39
N ILE A 6 -2.18 6.48 8.25
CA ILE A 6 -2.28 7.40 7.11
C ILE A 6 -1.16 8.44 7.16
N GLU A 7 -0.90 9.02 8.34
CA GLU A 7 0.17 9.98 8.58
C GLU A 7 1.57 9.36 8.39
N SER A 8 1.72 8.04 8.46
CA SER A 8 3.02 7.38 8.22
C SER A 8 3.55 7.64 6.81
N PHE A 9 2.66 7.95 5.85
CA PHE A 9 2.98 8.28 4.46
C PHE A 9 3.23 9.78 4.22
N SER A 10 2.96 10.65 5.19
CA SER A 10 3.09 12.11 5.02
C SER A 10 4.52 12.50 4.64
N GLY A 11 4.67 13.33 3.60
CA GLY A 11 5.95 13.79 3.06
C GLY A 11 6.79 12.69 2.39
N GLY A 12 6.22 11.50 2.19
CA GLY A 12 6.90 10.36 1.59
C GLY A 12 6.91 10.36 0.06
N VAL A 13 7.35 9.25 -0.51
CA VAL A 13 7.31 8.99 -1.95
C VAL A 13 5.89 8.67 -2.41
N TYR A 14 5.57 9.00 -3.66
CA TYR A 14 4.25 8.72 -4.24
C TYR A 14 4.10 7.29 -4.75
N ARG A 15 5.22 6.60 -5.02
CA ARG A 15 5.30 5.25 -5.59
C ARG A 15 6.30 4.38 -4.85
N PHE A 16 5.99 3.10 -4.74
CA PHE A 16 6.77 2.07 -4.08
C PHE A 16 6.87 0.82 -4.97
N THR A 17 8.02 0.15 -4.98
CA THR A 17 8.05 -1.29 -5.24
C THR A 17 7.38 -2.04 -4.09
N THR A 18 7.01 -3.31 -4.28
CA THR A 18 6.47 -4.12 -3.19
C THR A 18 7.42 -4.21 -2.00
N SER A 19 8.73 -4.37 -2.22
CA SER A 19 9.71 -4.37 -1.13
C SER A 19 9.70 -3.05 -0.36
N GLN A 20 9.72 -1.90 -1.05
CA GLN A 20 9.68 -0.58 -0.43
C GLN A 20 8.38 -0.34 0.35
N LEU A 21 7.24 -0.81 -0.17
CA LEU A 21 5.96 -0.71 0.52
C LEU A 21 5.98 -1.55 1.81
N ILE A 22 6.45 -2.79 1.74
CA ILE A 22 6.54 -3.69 2.89
C ILE A 22 7.51 -3.14 3.93
N ASP A 23 8.65 -2.60 3.53
CA ASP A 23 9.61 -1.95 4.42
C ASP A 23 9.00 -0.71 5.09
N HIS A 24 8.30 0.14 4.33
CA HIS A 24 7.58 1.29 4.87
C HIS A 24 6.57 0.87 5.93
N VAL A 25 5.71 -0.11 5.61
CA VAL A 25 4.70 -0.61 6.54
C VAL A 25 5.35 -1.23 7.78
N THR A 26 6.45 -1.97 7.62
CA THR A 26 7.17 -2.56 8.74
C THR A 26 7.74 -1.48 9.67
N ASP A 27 8.44 -0.51 9.11
CA ASP A 27 9.25 0.44 9.88
C ASP A 27 8.47 1.63 10.41
N LYS A 28 7.49 2.11 9.64
CA LYS A 28 6.72 3.31 9.97
C LYS A 28 5.41 3.00 10.67
N ILE A 29 4.87 1.80 10.48
CA ILE A 29 3.61 1.38 11.09
C ILE A 29 3.91 0.34 12.17
N ILE A 30 4.25 -0.90 11.81
CA ILE A 30 4.26 -2.03 12.75
C ILE A 30 5.22 -1.83 13.92
N LYS A 31 6.46 -1.40 13.66
CA LYS A 31 7.44 -1.16 14.74
C LYS A 31 7.05 -0.03 15.70
N ARG A 32 6.16 0.88 15.28
CA ARG A 32 5.79 2.08 16.05
C ARG A 32 4.47 1.91 16.79
N ILE A 33 3.46 1.38 16.11
CA ILE A 33 2.09 1.28 16.64
C ILE A 33 1.67 -0.16 16.94
N GLY A 34 2.50 -1.14 16.61
CA GLY A 34 2.15 -2.56 16.62
C GLY A 34 1.40 -2.99 15.36
N VAL A 35 1.09 -4.28 15.25
CA VAL A 35 0.22 -4.79 14.17
C VAL A 35 -1.21 -4.31 14.45
N PRO A 36 -1.82 -3.49 13.56
CA PRO A 36 -3.18 -3.01 13.79
C PRO A 36 -4.17 -4.17 13.87
N ALA A 37 -5.07 -4.12 14.85
CA ALA A 37 -6.19 -5.05 14.92
C ALA A 37 -7.21 -4.67 13.84
N ILE A 38 -7.19 -5.38 12.72
CA ILE A 38 -8.11 -5.17 11.60
C ILE A 38 -8.87 -6.47 11.39
N ASP A 39 -10.21 -6.39 11.30
CA ASP A 39 -11.05 -7.55 11.10
C ASP A 39 -10.66 -8.34 9.85
N GLY A 40 -10.40 -9.64 10.03
CA GLY A 40 -9.97 -10.55 8.97
C GLY A 40 -8.47 -10.52 8.66
N ILE A 41 -7.67 -9.71 9.33
CA ILE A 41 -6.20 -9.73 9.22
C ILE A 41 -5.61 -10.64 10.29
N SER A 42 -4.89 -11.66 9.84
CA SER A 42 -4.07 -12.48 10.73
C SER A 42 -2.77 -11.75 11.07
N SER A 43 -2.50 -11.57 12.36
CA SER A 43 -1.22 -11.03 12.86
C SER A 43 -0.01 -11.81 12.37
N VAL A 44 -0.20 -13.06 11.96
CA VAL A 44 0.82 -13.96 11.41
C VAL A 44 1.43 -13.43 10.10
N LYS A 45 0.68 -12.67 9.30
CA LYS A 45 1.14 -12.12 8.02
C LYS A 45 1.63 -10.66 8.10
N GLY A 46 1.58 -10.04 9.28
CA GLY A 46 2.23 -8.76 9.61
C GLY A 46 2.05 -7.66 8.56
N SER A 47 3.18 -7.15 8.04
CA SER A 47 3.24 -6.02 7.09
C SER A 47 2.49 -6.27 5.80
N LEU A 48 2.50 -7.51 5.31
CA LEU A 48 1.82 -7.84 4.06
C LEU A 48 0.30 -7.69 4.19
N SER A 49 -0.27 -8.07 5.35
CA SER A 49 -1.71 -7.91 5.56
C SER A 49 -2.12 -6.45 5.69
N VAL A 50 -1.30 -5.63 6.36
CA VAL A 50 -1.55 -4.19 6.44
C VAL A 50 -1.48 -3.55 5.04
N ALA A 51 -0.48 -3.92 4.22
CA ALA A 51 -0.39 -3.47 2.83
C ALA A 51 -1.62 -3.88 2.01
N HIS A 52 -2.04 -5.15 2.10
CA HIS A 52 -3.25 -5.66 1.45
C HIS A 52 -4.51 -4.91 1.90
N PHE A 53 -4.61 -4.56 3.17
CA PHE A 53 -5.73 -3.75 3.68
C PHE A 53 -5.73 -2.34 3.11
N LEU A 54 -4.58 -1.68 3.04
CA LEU A 54 -4.48 -0.36 2.41
C LEU A 54 -4.89 -0.39 0.94
N PHE A 55 -4.58 -1.49 0.24
CA PHE A 55 -5.02 -1.73 -1.13
C PHE A 55 -6.54 -1.95 -1.20
N ARG A 56 -7.08 -2.80 -0.34
CA ARG A 56 -8.53 -3.07 -0.22
C ARG A 56 -9.35 -1.81 0.08
N CYS A 57 -8.80 -0.87 0.84
CA CYS A 57 -9.44 0.41 1.14
C CYS A 57 -9.26 1.48 0.06
N GLY A 58 -8.49 1.19 -1.00
CA GLY A 58 -8.17 2.16 -2.06
C GLY A 58 -7.26 3.30 -1.59
N PHE A 59 -6.55 3.15 -0.46
CA PHE A 59 -5.55 4.12 -0.02
C PHE A 59 -4.30 4.03 -0.90
N ILE A 60 -3.88 2.79 -1.22
CA ILE A 60 -2.91 2.52 -2.27
C ILE A 60 -3.59 1.85 -3.46
N ALA A 61 -3.05 2.06 -4.65
CA ALA A 61 -3.48 1.42 -5.89
C ALA A 61 -2.29 0.72 -6.55
N ALA A 62 -2.55 -0.42 -7.20
CA ALA A 62 -1.55 -1.09 -8.00
C ALA A 62 -1.44 -0.40 -9.37
N ARG A 63 -0.23 -0.41 -9.93
CA ARG A 63 0.07 0.18 -11.22
C ARG A 63 0.86 -0.80 -12.06
N ASP A 64 0.35 -1.05 -13.25
CA ASP A 64 1.09 -1.80 -14.26
C ASP A 64 2.13 -0.86 -14.90
N GLU A 65 3.40 -1.19 -14.75
CA GLU A 65 4.49 -0.42 -15.37
C GLU A 65 4.51 -0.59 -16.90
N ALA A 66 3.85 -1.62 -17.44
CA ALA A 66 3.67 -1.81 -18.88
C ALA A 66 2.54 -0.93 -19.45
N ASP A 67 1.68 -0.33 -18.63
CA ASP A 67 0.65 0.61 -19.09
C ASP A 67 1.27 1.96 -19.45
N VAL A 68 1.56 2.10 -20.75
CA VAL A 68 2.16 3.30 -21.36
C VAL A 68 1.25 4.53 -21.29
N THR A 69 -0.07 4.34 -21.11
CA THR A 69 -1.00 5.47 -20.94
C THR A 69 -0.83 6.13 -19.57
N GLY A 70 -0.36 5.36 -18.60
CA GLY A 70 -0.17 5.79 -17.23
C GLY A 70 -1.46 6.14 -16.49
N LEU A 71 -2.62 5.81 -17.07
CA LEU A 71 -3.96 6.11 -16.56
C LEU A 71 -4.57 4.91 -15.82
N GLY A 72 -4.05 3.70 -16.01
CA GLY A 72 -4.53 2.48 -15.38
C GLY A 72 -4.05 2.34 -13.94
N PHE A 73 -4.96 2.54 -13.00
CA PHE A 73 -4.82 1.98 -11.65
C PHE A 73 -5.58 0.66 -11.60
N VAL A 74 -4.91 -0.40 -11.18
CA VAL A 74 -5.57 -1.67 -10.86
C VAL A 74 -6.10 -1.55 -9.45
N ARG A 75 -7.42 -1.66 -9.30
CA ARG A 75 -8.09 -1.62 -8.01
C ARG A 75 -8.27 -3.01 -7.41
N HIS A 76 -8.54 -3.05 -6.12
CA HIS A 76 -8.75 -4.30 -5.39
C HIS A 76 -9.90 -5.12 -5.98
N GLU A 77 -10.98 -4.49 -6.45
CA GLU A 77 -12.12 -5.19 -7.08
C GLU A 77 -11.72 -5.95 -8.35
N GLU A 78 -10.65 -5.52 -9.03
CA GLU A 78 -10.15 -6.08 -10.28
C GLU A 78 -9.15 -7.22 -10.03
N ARG A 79 -8.34 -7.09 -8.97
CA ARG A 79 -7.29 -8.06 -8.59
C ARG A 79 -7.22 -8.24 -7.05
N PRO A 80 -8.22 -8.89 -6.42
CA PRO A 80 -8.31 -8.99 -4.95
C PRO A 80 -7.25 -9.89 -4.33
N ASN A 81 -6.51 -10.66 -5.13
CA ASN A 81 -5.46 -11.57 -4.67
C ASN A 81 -4.09 -10.90 -4.50
N LEU A 82 -3.89 -9.67 -4.98
CA LEU A 82 -2.61 -8.98 -4.79
C LEU A 82 -2.34 -8.73 -3.30
N LEU A 83 -1.08 -8.85 -2.90
CA LEU A 83 -0.59 -8.75 -1.52
C LEU A 83 -1.17 -9.80 -0.56
N THR A 84 -1.71 -10.91 -1.05
CA THR A 84 -2.26 -11.98 -0.17
C THR A 84 -1.31 -13.15 0.07
N SER A 85 -0.30 -13.33 -0.79
CA SER A 85 0.61 -14.48 -0.81
C SER A 85 2.07 -14.07 -1.05
N ASN A 86 3.01 -14.75 -0.39
CA ASN A 86 4.45 -14.53 -0.58
C ASN A 86 5.02 -15.15 -1.86
N ILE A 87 4.23 -15.93 -2.62
CA ILE A 87 4.68 -16.62 -3.84
C ILE A 87 4.61 -15.68 -5.06
N ASN A 88 3.52 -14.94 -5.16
CA ASN A 88 3.32 -13.90 -6.16
C ASN A 88 2.57 -12.76 -5.49
N LEU A 89 3.32 -11.72 -5.14
CA LEU A 89 2.84 -10.63 -4.30
C LEU A 89 2.05 -9.60 -5.10
N ASP A 90 2.49 -9.32 -6.33
CA ASP A 90 2.16 -8.08 -7.02
C ASP A 90 1.97 -8.25 -8.53
N ASP A 91 2.13 -9.44 -9.11
CA ASP A 91 2.11 -9.65 -10.55
C ASP A 91 3.07 -8.72 -11.33
N GLY A 92 4.18 -8.29 -10.69
CA GLY A 92 5.14 -7.35 -11.26
C GLY A 92 4.73 -5.88 -11.20
N MET A 93 3.64 -5.55 -10.50
CA MET A 93 3.12 -4.18 -10.36
C MET A 93 3.89 -3.36 -9.32
N SER A 94 3.75 -2.03 -9.42
CA SER A 94 4.16 -1.09 -8.38
C SER A 94 2.95 -0.53 -7.62
N TRP A 95 3.19 0.18 -6.53
CA TRP A 95 2.15 0.69 -5.63
C TRP A 95 2.23 2.20 -5.53
N GLU A 96 1.11 2.87 -5.71
CA GLU A 96 1.02 4.32 -5.51
C GLU A 96 0.04 4.67 -4.40
N VAL A 97 0.36 5.69 -3.60
CA VAL A 97 -0.66 6.35 -2.77
C VAL A 97 -1.68 6.97 -3.71
N HIS A 98 -2.96 6.70 -3.51
CA HIS A 98 -4.02 7.16 -4.40
C HIS A 98 -4.02 8.70 -4.48
N PRO A 99 -4.19 9.31 -5.68
CA PRO A 99 -4.06 10.75 -5.88
C PRO A 99 -4.84 11.62 -4.90
N SER A 100 -6.05 11.19 -4.51
CA SER A 100 -6.92 11.91 -3.56
C SER A 100 -6.30 12.15 -2.17
N TYR A 101 -5.26 11.41 -1.78
CA TYR A 101 -4.59 11.59 -0.49
C TYR A 101 -3.29 12.39 -0.58
N ARG A 102 -2.76 12.64 -1.79
CA ARG A 102 -1.38 13.13 -1.95
C ARG A 102 -1.21 14.56 -1.45
N ASP A 103 -2.14 15.45 -1.80
CA ASP A 103 -2.05 16.86 -1.43
C ASP A 103 -2.09 17.05 0.09
N VAL A 104 -3.04 16.39 0.75
CA VAL A 104 -3.17 16.44 2.23
C VAL A 104 -1.97 15.80 2.93
N LEU A 105 -1.38 14.77 2.33
CA LEU A 105 -0.17 14.11 2.84
C LEU A 105 1.13 14.78 2.38
N ARG A 106 1.09 15.89 1.63
CA ARG A 106 2.29 16.58 1.12
C ARG A 106 3.21 15.65 0.30
N ILE A 107 2.60 14.76 -0.48
CA ILE A 107 3.29 13.82 -1.37
C ILE A 107 3.30 14.41 -2.78
N HIS A 108 4.49 14.65 -3.34
CA HIS A 108 4.64 15.24 -4.65
C HIS A 108 5.20 14.23 -5.66
N LYS A 109 4.67 14.25 -6.89
CA LYS A 109 5.32 13.60 -8.04
C LYS A 109 6.52 14.45 -8.42
N MET A 110 7.73 13.98 -8.11
CA MET A 110 8.96 14.53 -8.70
C MET A 110 9.10 14.02 -10.13
#